data_AF-A0A137QMD2-F1
#
_entry.id   AF-A0A137QMD2-F1
#
_cell.length_a   1.000
_cell.length_b   1.000
_cell.length_c   1.000
_cell.angle_alpha   90.00
_cell.angle_beta   90.00
_cell.angle_gamma   90.00
#
_symmetry.space_group_name_H-M   'P 1'
#
loop_
_entity.id
_entity.type
_entity.pdbx_description
1 polymer ?
#
loop_
_entity_poly.entity_id
_entity_poly.type
_entity_poly.pdbx_seq_one_letter_code
_entity_poly.pdbx_strand_id
1 'polypeptide(L)'
;MQAAPYIPPETQEETEQIDMLLELMGDFVNRTEALRVYRKHKGNVERAADAILNGDRGQDYNWDDSQSSTPPGYSQAIQQQAGPQPLKPSNTVIDLTGSDDELQRAVAMSLETEPTFGPSNRPPDSNWAMVPTNQLGDNPGLSSEEKSYNDAIQASLEDFASTNESNFTPINDNVREGLWLSDPKILHWRMLRCIELPNISQNTVREAPERALWNLIEVFTNLDLAQLAAIVDNEVLPSLMAPPLADHSVVGVATAEFTKVVAEVIETHLKAQATDGRLPRLMHFTHGHIELHRRMPRGQRQYPSESQVVMIEFGNEKIPYTDLISCLSGTLSSWSDTGSSHDVIVEPSDVFCFHLQRLVNEAGKFNPELFTFPKFIYLDQFLLENLELANESRMAERKILEEISELTRMKEGLTRHNSFTTSREIHILIRYDLRAVLMHTGLPGRKQIYSYVQDNNGTWWKTVDYSVTEVPEETVFSDPTGLHLGAGPYMLIYSQHVESEELVMPQWPRIFTESVEKHNCTFLSHLPPEVVAKAGISFTADPTPPPTSSSPSSSLPSRRLKSD
;
A
#
# COMPACT_ATOMS: atom_id res chain seq x y z
N MET A 1 23.36 -23.62 -36.47
CA MET A 1 22.52 -22.51 -36.94
C MET A 1 21.35 -23.11 -37.71
N GLN A 2 20.18 -23.24 -37.10
CA GLN A 2 18.96 -23.64 -37.80
C GLN A 2 18.50 -22.45 -38.66
N ALA A 3 18.18 -22.71 -39.92
CA ALA A 3 17.64 -21.68 -40.80
C ALA A 3 16.31 -21.16 -40.22
N ALA A 4 16.11 -19.84 -40.21
CA ALA A 4 14.86 -19.25 -39.74
C ALA A 4 13.69 -19.81 -40.60
N PRO A 5 12.58 -20.23 -39.97
CA PRO A 5 11.43 -20.77 -40.70
C PRO A 5 10.88 -19.73 -41.66
N TYR A 6 10.62 -20.14 -42.91
CA TYR A 6 10.04 -19.28 -43.93
C TYR A 6 8.57 -19.01 -43.59
N ILE A 7 8.28 -17.79 -43.15
CA ILE A 7 6.91 -17.34 -42.86
C ILE A 7 6.37 -16.65 -44.13
N PRO A 8 5.25 -17.12 -44.71
CA PRO A 8 4.67 -16.46 -45.88
C PRO A 8 4.21 -15.04 -45.51
N PRO A 9 4.24 -14.10 -46.49
CA PRO A 9 3.87 -12.71 -46.26
C PRO A 9 2.45 -12.58 -45.68
N GLU A 10 2.24 -11.58 -44.84
CA GLU A 10 0.96 -11.26 -44.21
C GLU A 10 -0.06 -10.82 -45.28
N THR A 11 -1.31 -11.27 -45.16
CA THR A 11 -2.41 -10.69 -45.94
C THR A 11 -2.90 -9.40 -45.27
N GLN A 12 -3.53 -8.51 -46.03
CA GLN A 12 -4.05 -7.25 -45.50
C GLN A 12 -5.04 -7.45 -44.34
N GLU A 13 -5.90 -8.47 -44.42
CA GLU A 13 -6.84 -8.83 -43.35
C GLU A 13 -6.12 -9.33 -42.08
N GLU A 14 -5.01 -10.09 -42.23
CA GLU A 14 -4.21 -10.51 -41.09
C GLU A 14 -3.57 -9.31 -40.38
N THR A 15 -3.10 -8.32 -41.14
CA THR A 15 -2.47 -7.12 -40.57
C THR A 15 -3.42 -6.35 -39.64
N GLU A 16 -4.67 -6.13 -40.06
CA GLU A 16 -5.66 -5.41 -39.25
C GLU A 16 -6.00 -6.15 -37.95
N GLN A 17 -6.12 -7.49 -38.02
CA GLN A 17 -6.44 -8.32 -36.85
C GLN A 17 -5.26 -8.45 -35.88
N ILE A 18 -4.03 -8.44 -36.40
CA ILE A 18 -2.81 -8.44 -35.57
C ILE A 18 -2.62 -7.11 -34.88
N ASP A 19 -2.91 -5.99 -35.55
CA ASP A 19 -2.86 -4.67 -34.94
C ASP A 19 -3.87 -4.55 -33.79
N MET A 20 -5.07 -5.11 -33.94
CA MET A 20 -6.05 -5.21 -32.84
C MET A 20 -5.54 -6.09 -31.68
N LEU A 21 -4.88 -7.21 -31.97
CA LEU A 21 -4.27 -8.09 -30.97
C LEU A 21 -3.12 -7.40 -30.21
N LEU A 22 -2.29 -6.62 -30.91
CA LEU A 22 -1.21 -5.86 -30.30
C LEU A 22 -1.74 -4.72 -29.42
N GLU A 23 -2.82 -4.06 -29.84
CA GLU A 23 -3.47 -3.03 -29.03
C GLU A 23 -4.07 -3.62 -27.74
N LEU A 24 -4.66 -4.82 -27.81
CA LEU A 24 -5.22 -5.52 -26.64
C LEU A 24 -4.15 -6.05 -25.68
N MET A 25 -3.00 -6.51 -26.21
CA MET A 25 -1.94 -7.14 -25.41
C MET A 25 -0.83 -6.16 -24.98
N GLY A 26 -0.85 -4.93 -25.48
CA GLY A 26 0.18 -3.91 -25.22
C GLY A 26 1.56 -4.29 -25.73
N ASP A 27 2.60 -3.66 -25.20
CA ASP A 27 3.99 -3.79 -25.65
C ASP A 27 4.67 -5.13 -25.29
N PHE A 28 3.92 -6.10 -24.72
CA PHE A 28 4.47 -7.37 -24.23
C PHE A 28 4.69 -8.43 -25.31
N VAL A 29 4.14 -8.25 -26.52
CA VAL A 29 4.12 -9.27 -27.58
C VAL A 29 4.69 -8.72 -28.87
N ASN A 30 5.65 -9.43 -29.45
CA ASN A 30 6.19 -9.06 -30.76
C ASN A 30 5.16 -9.37 -31.87
N ARG A 31 5.02 -8.46 -32.85
CA ARG A 31 4.12 -8.63 -34.01
C ARG A 31 4.23 -10.00 -34.70
N THR A 32 5.45 -10.52 -34.81
CA THR A 32 5.74 -11.83 -35.42
C THR A 32 5.26 -13.02 -34.57
N GLU A 33 5.18 -12.86 -33.25
CA GLU A 33 4.61 -13.87 -32.34
C GLU A 33 3.08 -13.84 -32.42
N ALA A 34 2.48 -12.64 -32.40
CA ALA A 34 1.04 -12.46 -32.59
C ALA A 34 0.56 -13.07 -33.92
N LEU A 35 1.26 -12.83 -35.03
CA LEU A 35 0.97 -13.44 -36.33
C LEU A 35 1.00 -14.98 -36.26
N ARG A 36 2.00 -15.55 -35.60
CA ARG A 36 2.16 -17.02 -35.49
C ARG A 36 1.03 -17.64 -34.68
N VAL A 37 0.67 -17.05 -33.55
CA VAL A 37 -0.44 -17.54 -32.72
C VAL A 37 -1.79 -17.33 -33.43
N TYR A 38 -1.99 -16.20 -34.11
CA TYR A 38 -3.18 -15.93 -34.91
C TYR A 38 -3.39 -16.97 -36.02
N ARG A 39 -2.33 -17.29 -36.77
CA ARG A 39 -2.35 -18.35 -37.80
C ARG A 39 -2.55 -19.74 -37.18
N LYS A 40 -1.92 -20.04 -36.04
CA LYS A 40 -2.11 -21.28 -35.28
C LYS A 40 -3.58 -21.50 -34.89
N HIS A 41 -4.30 -20.42 -34.55
CA HIS A 41 -5.72 -20.45 -34.19
C HIS A 41 -6.67 -20.16 -35.36
N LYS A 42 -6.20 -20.36 -36.61
CA LYS A 42 -7.01 -20.26 -37.84
C LYS A 42 -7.75 -18.92 -38.01
N GLY A 43 -7.11 -17.83 -37.56
CA GLY A 43 -7.66 -16.48 -37.70
C GLY A 43 -8.70 -16.07 -36.65
N ASN A 44 -8.80 -16.80 -35.54
CA ASN A 44 -9.67 -16.40 -34.42
C ASN A 44 -8.89 -15.54 -33.41
N VAL A 45 -9.20 -14.24 -33.36
CA VAL A 45 -8.52 -13.23 -32.51
C VAL A 45 -8.65 -13.55 -31.03
N GLU A 46 -9.85 -13.89 -30.56
CA GLU A 46 -10.13 -14.16 -29.14
C GLU A 46 -9.30 -15.34 -28.62
N ARG A 47 -9.28 -16.44 -29.39
CA ARG A 47 -8.47 -17.62 -29.03
C ARG A 47 -6.98 -17.34 -29.09
N ALA A 48 -6.53 -16.50 -30.01
CA ALA A 48 -5.14 -16.10 -30.09
C ALA A 48 -4.74 -15.23 -28.89
N ALA A 49 -5.60 -14.30 -28.46
CA ALA A 49 -5.36 -13.47 -27.28
C ALA A 49 -5.30 -14.33 -26.00
N ASP A 50 -6.27 -15.24 -25.81
CA ASP A 50 -6.27 -16.19 -24.70
C ASP A 50 -4.99 -17.05 -24.68
N ALA A 51 -4.54 -17.53 -25.84
CA ALA A 51 -3.32 -18.34 -25.94
C ALA A 51 -2.07 -17.52 -25.59
N ILE A 52 -1.98 -16.26 -26.04
CA ILE A 52 -0.87 -15.35 -25.72
C ILE A 52 -0.80 -15.06 -24.23
N LEU A 53 -1.94 -14.80 -23.59
CA LEU A 53 -2.06 -14.59 -22.15
C LEU A 53 -1.64 -15.84 -21.36
N ASN A 54 -1.93 -17.03 -21.88
CA ASN A 54 -1.48 -18.31 -21.32
C ASN A 54 -0.01 -18.66 -21.63
N GLY A 55 0.75 -17.72 -22.22
CA GLY A 55 2.18 -17.89 -22.48
C GLY A 55 2.53 -18.59 -23.80
N ASP A 56 1.56 -18.86 -24.69
CA ASP A 56 1.86 -19.36 -26.03
C ASP A 56 2.58 -18.29 -26.86
N ARG A 57 3.69 -18.67 -27.48
CA ARG A 57 4.50 -17.82 -28.36
C ARG A 57 4.50 -18.32 -29.81
N GLY A 58 3.67 -19.33 -30.11
CA GLY A 58 3.51 -19.89 -31.45
C GLY A 58 4.74 -20.67 -31.96
N GLN A 59 5.59 -21.17 -31.04
CA GLN A 59 6.82 -21.89 -31.40
C GLN A 59 6.53 -23.28 -32.01
N ASP A 60 5.42 -23.90 -31.63
CA ASP A 60 5.05 -25.26 -32.07
C ASP A 60 4.31 -25.28 -33.42
N TYR A 61 4.06 -24.12 -34.02
CA TYR A 61 3.28 -24.04 -35.24
C TYR A 61 4.15 -24.36 -36.47
N ASN A 62 4.08 -25.60 -36.93
CA ASN A 62 4.71 -26.04 -38.17
C ASN A 62 3.82 -25.69 -39.36
N TRP A 63 4.21 -24.67 -40.14
CA TRP A 63 3.44 -24.20 -41.28
C TRP A 63 3.22 -25.28 -42.36
N ASP A 64 4.20 -26.17 -42.55
CA ASP A 64 4.17 -27.18 -43.61
C ASP A 64 3.06 -28.22 -43.44
N ASP A 65 2.61 -28.48 -42.20
CA ASP A 65 1.53 -29.44 -41.95
C ASP A 65 0.15 -28.89 -42.36
N SER A 66 0.00 -27.56 -42.44
CA SER A 66 -1.30 -26.90 -42.65
C SER A 66 -1.72 -26.79 -44.12
N GLN A 67 -0.82 -27.02 -45.09
CA GLN A 67 -1.14 -26.93 -46.53
C GLN A 67 -1.58 -28.27 -47.16
N SER A 68 -1.55 -29.38 -46.43
CA SER A 68 -1.83 -30.71 -47.01
C SER A 68 -3.31 -31.11 -47.06
N SER A 69 -4.21 -30.35 -46.44
CA SER A 69 -5.65 -30.65 -46.47
C SER A 69 -6.39 -29.79 -47.49
N THR A 70 -6.58 -30.33 -48.69
CA THR A 70 -7.54 -29.83 -49.68
C THR A 70 -8.96 -29.92 -49.11
N PRO A 71 -9.81 -28.88 -49.22
CA PRO A 71 -11.17 -28.94 -48.70
C PRO A 71 -12.07 -29.77 -49.64
N PRO A 72 -12.82 -30.78 -49.16
CA PRO A 72 -13.86 -31.39 -49.95
C PRO A 72 -15.08 -30.46 -50.03
N GLY A 73 -15.66 -30.41 -51.23
CA GLY A 73 -16.72 -29.47 -51.60
C GLY A 73 -18.02 -29.59 -50.80
N TYR A 74 -18.69 -28.45 -50.72
CA TYR A 74 -20.09 -28.30 -50.33
C TYR A 74 -21.00 -29.10 -51.27
N SER A 75 -21.61 -30.19 -50.78
CA SER A 75 -23.05 -30.50 -50.95
C SER A 75 -23.42 -31.90 -50.40
N GLN A 76 -24.57 -31.95 -49.72
CA GLN A 76 -25.35 -33.12 -49.28
C GLN A 76 -24.81 -33.98 -48.13
N ALA A 77 -25.51 -33.99 -46.99
CA ALA A 77 -26.26 -35.17 -46.52
C ALA A 77 -26.91 -34.92 -45.15
N ILE A 78 -28.25 -34.92 -45.16
CA ILE A 78 -29.10 -35.27 -44.03
C ILE A 78 -29.13 -36.79 -43.97
N GLN A 79 -28.57 -37.44 -42.93
CA GLN A 79 -29.13 -38.66 -42.30
C GLN A 79 -28.28 -39.22 -41.14
N GLN A 80 -28.88 -39.18 -39.95
CA GLN A 80 -28.98 -40.24 -38.92
C GLN A 80 -27.77 -40.73 -38.10
N GLN A 81 -28.00 -40.65 -36.77
CA GLN A 81 -27.53 -41.47 -35.61
C GLN A 81 -26.05 -41.34 -35.18
N ALA A 82 -25.66 -41.27 -33.90
CA ALA A 82 -26.28 -41.57 -32.60
C ALA A 82 -25.68 -40.66 -31.49
N GLY A 83 -26.34 -40.60 -30.31
CA GLY A 83 -26.23 -39.54 -29.28
C GLY A 83 -24.95 -39.45 -28.42
N PRO A 84 -24.92 -38.44 -27.50
CA PRO A 84 -25.08 -38.76 -26.09
C PRO A 84 -25.97 -37.78 -25.28
N GLN A 85 -26.53 -38.35 -24.21
CA GLN A 85 -27.14 -37.86 -22.96
C GLN A 85 -27.63 -36.39 -22.78
N PRO A 86 -28.84 -36.18 -22.23
CA PRO A 86 -29.33 -34.86 -21.85
C PRO A 86 -28.82 -34.43 -20.46
N LEU A 87 -28.03 -33.36 -20.42
CA LEU A 87 -27.83 -32.57 -19.21
C LEU A 87 -29.08 -31.72 -18.97
N LYS A 88 -29.65 -31.84 -17.77
CA LYS A 88 -30.76 -31.02 -17.27
C LYS A 88 -30.27 -29.59 -17.05
N PRO A 89 -30.93 -28.56 -17.63
CA PRO A 89 -30.73 -27.18 -17.20
C PRO A 89 -31.57 -26.92 -15.94
N SER A 90 -30.92 -26.62 -14.82
CA SER A 90 -31.54 -26.02 -13.64
C SER A 90 -31.79 -24.54 -13.90
N ASN A 91 -32.94 -24.24 -14.51
CA ASN A 91 -33.51 -22.90 -14.50
C ASN A 91 -34.66 -22.87 -13.49
N THR A 92 -34.40 -22.35 -12.31
CA THR A 92 -35.44 -21.77 -11.44
C THR A 92 -34.94 -20.42 -10.99
N VAL A 93 -35.12 -19.45 -11.88
CA VAL A 93 -35.23 -18.03 -11.51
C VAL A 93 -36.46 -17.94 -10.62
N ILE A 94 -36.24 -17.60 -9.35
CA ILE A 94 -37.30 -17.36 -8.37
C ILE A 94 -37.87 -15.98 -8.68
N ASP A 95 -39.04 -15.99 -9.31
CA ASP A 95 -39.87 -14.81 -9.52
C ASP A 95 -40.60 -14.47 -8.21
N LEU A 96 -40.18 -13.40 -7.54
CA LEU A 96 -40.76 -12.91 -6.29
C LEU A 96 -41.91 -11.90 -6.51
N THR A 97 -42.49 -11.85 -7.72
CA THR A 97 -43.62 -10.95 -8.01
C THR A 97 -44.96 -11.68 -8.18
N GLY A 98 -45.01 -12.97 -7.82
CA GLY A 98 -46.24 -13.77 -7.78
C GLY A 98 -47.14 -13.40 -6.60
N SER A 99 -48.41 -13.16 -6.91
CA SER A 99 -49.55 -12.84 -6.03
C SER A 99 -49.60 -13.56 -4.68
N ASP A 100 -50.06 -12.84 -3.64
CA ASP A 100 -50.26 -13.23 -2.23
C ASP A 100 -50.96 -14.60 -1.97
N ASP A 101 -51.61 -15.19 -2.97
CA ASP A 101 -52.32 -16.47 -2.86
C ASP A 101 -51.38 -17.65 -2.58
N GLU A 102 -50.11 -17.58 -2.99
CA GLU A 102 -49.14 -18.67 -2.79
C GLU A 102 -48.55 -18.68 -1.37
N LEU A 103 -48.41 -17.50 -0.75
CA LEU A 103 -47.99 -17.36 0.64
C LEU A 103 -49.06 -17.92 1.59
N GLN A 104 -50.34 -17.67 1.33
CA GLN A 104 -51.43 -18.28 2.11
C GLN A 104 -51.48 -19.80 1.96
N ARG A 105 -51.16 -20.34 0.77
CA ARG A 105 -51.10 -21.79 0.56
C ARG A 105 -49.91 -22.44 1.27
N ALA A 106 -48.75 -21.79 1.33
CA ALA A 106 -47.58 -22.28 2.05
C ALA A 106 -47.76 -22.25 3.58
N VAL A 107 -48.44 -21.22 4.10
CA VAL A 107 -48.80 -21.13 5.54
C VAL A 107 -49.83 -22.19 5.91
N ALA A 108 -50.82 -22.46 5.04
CA ALA A 108 -51.79 -23.54 5.26
C ALA A 108 -51.11 -24.93 5.28
N MET A 109 -50.15 -25.19 4.39
CA MET A 109 -49.39 -26.46 4.41
C MET A 109 -48.49 -26.61 5.64
N SER A 110 -48.00 -25.51 6.22
CA SER A 110 -47.18 -25.57 7.44
C SER A 110 -47.99 -25.79 8.71
N LEU A 111 -49.32 -25.58 8.68
CA LEU A 111 -50.21 -25.79 9.83
C LEU A 111 -50.85 -27.19 9.88
N GLU A 112 -50.81 -27.97 8.80
CA GLU A 112 -51.40 -29.32 8.74
C GLU A 112 -50.45 -30.46 9.14
N THR A 113 -49.19 -30.17 9.49
CA THR A 113 -48.24 -31.21 9.94
C THR A 113 -48.01 -31.11 11.45
N GLU A 114 -48.93 -31.65 12.25
CA GLU A 114 -48.62 -31.96 13.65
C GLU A 114 -47.58 -33.11 13.70
N PRO A 115 -46.35 -32.88 14.19
CA PRO A 115 -45.38 -33.95 14.33
C PRO A 115 -45.85 -34.90 15.43
N THR A 116 -46.32 -36.08 15.03
CA THR A 116 -46.65 -37.16 15.96
C THR A 116 -45.35 -37.74 16.54
N PHE A 117 -44.96 -37.28 17.73
CA PHE A 117 -43.85 -37.87 18.50
C PHE A 117 -44.27 -39.23 19.07
N GLY A 118 -43.91 -40.30 18.35
CA GLY A 118 -43.96 -41.68 18.86
C GLY A 118 -42.54 -42.20 19.15
N PRO A 119 -42.39 -43.15 20.10
CA PRO A 119 -41.10 -43.79 20.38
C PRO A 119 -40.54 -44.44 19.11
N SER A 120 -39.33 -44.02 18.73
CA SER A 120 -38.64 -44.50 17.54
C SER A 120 -38.26 -45.97 17.71
N ASN A 121 -38.73 -46.83 16.80
CA ASN A 121 -38.31 -48.23 16.67
C ASN A 121 -37.03 -48.38 15.83
N ARG A 122 -36.22 -47.33 15.65
CA ARG A 122 -34.93 -47.47 14.95
C ARG A 122 -33.96 -48.24 15.84
N PRO A 123 -33.36 -49.35 15.36
CA PRO A 123 -32.30 -50.03 16.10
C PRO A 123 -31.13 -49.07 16.33
N PRO A 124 -30.50 -49.09 17.51
CA PRO A 124 -29.43 -48.17 17.86
C PRO A 124 -28.27 -48.33 16.88
N ASP A 125 -28.02 -47.28 16.10
CA ASP A 125 -26.93 -47.23 15.14
C ASP A 125 -25.61 -47.05 15.91
N SER A 126 -24.60 -47.88 15.60
CA SER A 126 -23.33 -47.94 16.35
C SER A 126 -22.50 -46.67 16.24
N ASN A 127 -22.82 -45.79 15.28
CA ASN A 127 -22.19 -44.48 15.11
C ASN A 127 -22.82 -43.38 15.99
N TRP A 128 -23.82 -43.72 16.81
CA TRP A 128 -24.41 -42.84 17.83
C TRP A 128 -23.85 -43.16 19.23
N ALA A 129 -22.67 -43.76 19.29
CA ALA A 129 -21.96 -43.98 20.54
C ALA A 129 -21.68 -42.62 21.21
N MET A 130 -22.24 -42.45 22.40
CA MET A 130 -22.06 -41.28 23.25
C MET A 130 -20.58 -40.94 23.39
N VAL A 131 -20.24 -39.69 23.07
CA VAL A 131 -18.94 -39.10 23.40
C VAL A 131 -18.81 -39.13 24.94
N PRO A 132 -17.70 -39.62 25.51
CA PRO A 132 -17.52 -39.67 26.95
C PRO A 132 -17.54 -38.25 27.53
N THR A 133 -18.56 -37.96 28.33
CA THR A 133 -18.68 -36.74 29.13
C THR A 133 -17.65 -36.79 30.26
N ASN A 134 -16.40 -36.38 30.00
CA ASN A 134 -15.37 -36.14 31.02
C ASN A 134 -14.24 -35.21 30.51
N GLN A 135 -14.59 -34.17 29.75
CA GLN A 135 -13.71 -32.99 29.60
C GLN A 135 -14.38 -31.83 30.34
N LEU A 136 -13.72 -31.37 31.41
CA LEU A 136 -14.04 -30.10 32.05
C LEU A 136 -13.72 -28.98 31.05
N GLY A 137 -14.72 -28.17 30.73
CA GLY A 137 -14.52 -26.84 30.17
C GLY A 137 -14.88 -26.71 28.70
N ASP A 138 -16.18 -26.63 28.41
CA ASP A 138 -16.71 -25.82 27.30
C ASP A 138 -18.18 -25.55 27.62
N ASN A 139 -18.49 -24.28 27.89
CA ASN A 139 -19.82 -23.82 28.24
C ASN A 139 -20.50 -23.40 26.92
N PRO A 140 -21.46 -24.16 26.35
CA PRO A 140 -22.02 -23.90 25.02
C PRO A 140 -22.99 -22.69 24.96
N GLY A 141 -22.89 -21.76 25.91
CA GLY A 141 -23.74 -20.58 26.01
C GLY A 141 -23.02 -19.24 25.79
N LEU A 142 -21.70 -19.22 25.63
CA LEU A 142 -20.95 -17.99 25.40
C LEU A 142 -21.19 -17.52 23.96
N SER A 143 -21.61 -16.27 23.79
CA SER A 143 -21.81 -15.68 22.47
C SER A 143 -20.47 -15.65 21.72
N SER A 144 -20.51 -15.66 20.38
CA SER A 144 -19.28 -15.54 19.56
C SER A 144 -18.41 -14.34 19.94
N GLU A 145 -19.04 -13.28 20.44
CA GLU A 145 -18.39 -12.07 20.91
C GLU A 145 -17.64 -12.31 22.23
N GLU A 146 -18.21 -13.07 23.16
CA GLU A 146 -17.59 -13.39 24.45
C GLU A 146 -16.38 -14.31 24.29
N LYS A 147 -16.40 -15.20 23.28
CA LYS A 147 -15.21 -15.97 22.89
C LYS A 147 -14.09 -15.05 22.37
N SER A 148 -14.43 -14.08 21.52
CA SER A 148 -13.45 -13.09 21.03
C SER A 148 -12.87 -12.25 22.17
N TYR A 149 -13.67 -11.91 23.18
CA TYR A 149 -13.18 -11.19 24.37
C TYR A 149 -12.24 -12.05 25.22
N ASN A 150 -12.57 -13.33 25.46
CA ASN A 150 -11.69 -14.22 26.21
C ASN A 150 -10.35 -14.47 25.48
N ASP A 151 -10.40 -14.67 24.17
CA ASP A 151 -9.19 -14.83 23.35
C ASP A 151 -8.32 -13.55 23.40
N ALA A 152 -8.94 -12.36 23.35
CA ALA A 152 -8.23 -11.09 23.49
C ALA A 152 -7.59 -10.92 24.89
N ILE A 153 -8.31 -11.28 25.95
CA ILE A 153 -7.79 -11.22 27.33
C ILE A 153 -6.61 -12.18 27.49
N GLN A 154 -6.71 -13.40 26.96
CA GLN A 154 -5.62 -14.37 27.03
C GLN A 154 -4.40 -13.90 26.23
N ALA A 155 -4.60 -13.37 25.02
CA ALA A 155 -3.52 -12.79 24.23
C ALA A 155 -2.84 -11.61 24.94
N SER A 156 -3.59 -10.74 25.60
CA SER A 156 -3.02 -9.66 26.43
C SER A 156 -2.23 -10.21 27.60
N LEU A 157 -2.72 -11.24 28.30
CA LEU A 157 -2.02 -11.85 29.44
C LEU A 157 -0.73 -12.56 29.01
N GLU A 158 -0.73 -13.24 27.88
CA GLU A 158 0.47 -13.85 27.30
C GLU A 158 1.50 -12.79 26.89
N ASP A 159 1.04 -11.66 26.33
CA ASP A 159 1.94 -10.54 26.00
C ASP A 159 2.56 -9.91 27.26
N PHE A 160 1.78 -9.72 28.33
CA PHE A 160 2.26 -9.25 29.64
C PHE A 160 3.24 -10.22 30.31
N ALA A 161 2.95 -11.52 30.26
CA ALA A 161 3.88 -12.54 30.76
C ALA A 161 5.20 -12.51 29.96
N SER A 162 5.12 -12.28 28.65
CA SER A 162 6.29 -12.16 27.77
C SER A 162 7.04 -10.81 27.89
N THR A 163 6.46 -9.77 28.50
CA THR A 163 7.14 -8.47 28.65
C THR A 163 7.93 -8.36 29.95
N ASN A 164 7.56 -9.11 31.00
CA ASN A 164 8.28 -9.09 32.28
C ASN A 164 9.50 -10.03 32.31
N GLU A 165 9.50 -11.09 31.51
CA GLU A 165 10.76 -11.76 31.17
C GLU A 165 11.37 -10.95 30.03
N SER A 166 12.52 -10.32 30.28
CA SER A 166 13.30 -9.62 29.28
C SER A 166 13.65 -10.61 28.16
N ASN A 167 12.78 -10.70 27.16
CA ASN A 167 12.91 -11.47 25.92
C ASN A 167 14.01 -10.86 25.05
N PHE A 168 15.20 -10.68 25.62
CA PHE A 168 16.40 -10.69 24.84
C PHE A 168 16.52 -12.11 24.34
N THR A 169 16.09 -12.31 23.10
CA THR A 169 16.54 -13.42 22.28
C THR A 169 18.05 -13.58 22.50
N PRO A 170 18.55 -14.83 22.63
CA PRO A 170 19.96 -15.10 22.84
C PRO A 170 20.80 -14.19 21.94
N ILE A 171 21.90 -13.65 22.44
CA ILE A 171 22.71 -12.65 21.72
C ILE A 171 23.09 -13.09 20.29
N ASN A 172 23.14 -14.40 20.06
CA ASN A 172 23.40 -15.02 18.77
C ASN A 172 22.30 -14.77 17.72
N ASP A 173 21.05 -14.63 18.15
CA ASP A 173 19.89 -14.38 17.28
C ASP A 173 19.71 -12.88 16.97
N ASN A 174 20.44 -12.02 17.68
CA ASN A 174 20.41 -10.56 17.47
C ASN A 174 21.39 -10.08 16.40
N VAL A 175 22.08 -11.01 15.73
CA VAL A 175 22.98 -10.69 14.62
C VAL A 175 22.15 -10.60 13.35
N ARG A 176 22.23 -9.46 12.69
CA ARG A 176 21.53 -9.19 11.43
C ARG A 176 22.07 -10.15 10.35
N GLU A 177 21.22 -11.05 9.85
CA GLU A 177 21.61 -11.97 8.77
C GLU A 177 21.57 -11.24 7.42
N GLY A 178 22.74 -10.78 6.96
CA GLY A 178 22.94 -10.20 5.64
C GLY A 178 23.02 -8.66 5.61
N LEU A 179 23.79 -8.15 4.64
CA LEU A 179 23.67 -6.75 4.21
C LEU A 179 22.28 -6.58 3.61
N TRP A 180 21.50 -5.63 4.12
CA TRP A 180 20.24 -5.22 3.52
C TRP A 180 20.51 -4.56 2.16
N LEU A 181 20.71 -5.37 1.14
CA LEU A 181 20.83 -4.93 -0.26
C LEU A 181 19.44 -4.61 -0.87
N SER A 182 18.35 -4.87 -0.15
CA SER A 182 16.95 -4.77 -0.63
C SER A 182 16.04 -3.96 0.33
N ASP A 183 16.54 -2.85 0.85
CA ASP A 183 16.05 -2.24 2.09
C ASP A 183 14.94 -1.16 1.88
N PRO A 184 13.88 -1.09 2.73
CA PRO A 184 12.89 0.00 2.83
C PRO A 184 13.48 1.35 3.29
N LYS A 185 14.49 1.86 2.57
CA LYS A 185 15.19 3.12 2.86
C LYS A 185 14.47 4.37 2.36
N ILE A 186 13.28 4.23 1.76
CA ILE A 186 12.61 5.30 1.00
C ILE A 186 12.26 6.52 1.85
N LEU A 187 11.66 6.30 3.01
CA LEU A 187 11.13 7.45 3.74
C LEU A 187 12.25 8.32 4.30
N HIS A 188 13.34 7.70 4.77
CA HIS A 188 14.44 8.40 5.41
C HIS A 188 15.34 9.14 4.40
N TRP A 189 15.55 8.61 3.18
CA TRP A 189 16.54 9.22 2.26
C TRP A 189 16.17 10.63 1.81
N ARG A 190 14.88 10.93 1.52
CA ARG A 190 14.48 12.29 1.11
C ARG A 190 14.76 13.29 2.21
N MET A 191 14.47 12.89 3.45
CA MET A 191 14.76 13.71 4.61
C MET A 191 16.27 13.96 4.70
N LEU A 192 17.07 12.91 4.58
CA LEU A 192 18.52 12.96 4.81
C LEU A 192 19.31 13.65 3.70
N ARG A 193 18.89 13.56 2.44
CA ARG A 193 19.62 14.17 1.32
C ARG A 193 19.68 15.69 1.41
N CYS A 194 18.67 16.31 2.01
CA CYS A 194 18.57 17.76 2.12
C CYS A 194 19.19 18.33 3.40
N ILE A 195 19.63 17.47 4.33
CA ILE A 195 20.12 17.90 5.64
C ILE A 195 21.65 18.02 5.60
N GLU A 196 22.19 19.24 5.62
CA GLU A 196 23.59 19.40 6.03
C GLU A 196 23.70 19.17 7.54
N LEU A 197 24.85 18.68 8.01
CA LEU A 197 25.00 18.39 9.43
C LEU A 197 24.97 19.66 10.28
N PRO A 198 24.15 19.72 11.35
CA PRO A 198 24.26 20.79 12.34
C PRO A 198 25.64 20.74 13.00
N ASN A 199 26.28 21.89 13.17
CA ASN A 199 27.51 22.01 13.95
C ASN A 199 27.16 22.06 15.44
N ILE A 200 27.12 20.90 16.08
CA ILE A 200 26.70 20.77 17.48
C ILE A 200 27.92 20.75 18.39
N SER A 201 27.94 21.66 19.36
CA SER A 201 28.87 21.60 20.48
C SER A 201 28.48 20.47 21.43
N GLN A 202 29.46 19.78 22.01
CA GLN A 202 29.21 18.73 23.03
C GLN A 202 28.42 19.25 24.26
N ASN A 203 28.37 20.57 24.46
CA ASN A 203 27.67 21.21 25.56
C ASN A 203 26.24 21.67 25.21
N THR A 204 25.75 21.37 24.00
CA THR A 204 24.38 21.74 23.61
C THR A 204 23.37 21.03 24.51
N VAL A 205 22.35 21.76 24.95
CA VAL A 205 21.29 21.24 25.83
C VAL A 205 20.56 20.09 25.13
N ARG A 206 20.17 19.05 25.89
CA ARG A 206 19.53 17.83 25.36
C ARG A 206 18.23 18.10 24.58
N GLU A 207 17.53 19.17 24.94
CA GLU A 207 16.24 19.58 24.36
C GLU A 207 16.39 20.50 23.14
N ALA A 208 17.62 20.81 22.71
CA ALA A 208 17.83 21.64 21.54
C ALA A 208 17.41 20.88 20.25
N PRO A 209 16.70 21.51 19.30
CA PRO A 209 16.23 20.86 18.08
C PRO A 209 17.39 20.34 17.22
N GLU A 210 18.56 21.00 17.26
CA GLU A 210 19.75 20.51 16.58
C GLU A 210 20.21 19.17 17.16
N ARG A 211 20.14 18.99 18.49
CA ARG A 211 20.49 17.73 19.16
C ARG A 211 19.51 16.63 18.78
N ALA A 212 18.22 16.93 18.71
CA ALA A 212 17.21 15.98 18.25
C ALA A 212 17.49 15.50 16.83
N LEU A 213 17.83 16.42 15.92
CA LEU A 213 18.20 16.07 14.55
C LEU A 213 19.48 15.24 14.48
N TRP A 214 20.50 15.56 15.28
CA TRP A 214 21.72 14.77 15.35
C TRP A 214 21.46 13.34 15.81
N ASN A 215 20.64 13.18 16.85
CA ASN A 215 20.26 11.86 17.34
C ASN A 215 19.46 11.09 16.27
N LEU A 216 18.57 11.75 15.52
CA LEU A 216 17.86 11.14 14.39
C LEU A 216 18.83 10.66 13.31
N ILE A 217 19.80 11.48 12.90
CA ILE A 217 20.82 11.11 11.91
C ILE A 217 21.66 9.94 12.42
N GLU A 218 22.04 9.94 13.70
CA GLU A 218 22.77 8.85 14.33
C GLU A 218 21.95 7.56 14.31
N VAL A 219 20.67 7.60 14.68
CA VAL A 219 19.79 6.43 14.63
C VAL A 219 19.62 5.92 13.20
N PHE A 220 19.43 6.79 12.21
CA PHE A 220 19.35 6.36 10.81
C PHE A 220 20.66 5.78 10.29
N THR A 221 21.81 6.32 10.71
CA THR A 221 23.12 5.75 10.37
C THR A 221 23.28 4.36 10.99
N ASN A 222 22.85 4.18 12.25
CA ASN A 222 22.86 2.88 12.90
C ASN A 222 21.88 1.91 12.20
N LEU A 223 20.67 2.34 11.84
CA LEU A 223 19.71 1.49 11.12
C LEU A 223 20.26 1.01 9.77
N ASP A 224 21.06 1.83 9.10
CA ASP A 224 21.68 1.46 7.82
C ASP A 224 22.92 0.56 8.00
N LEU A 225 23.82 0.91 8.92
CA LEU A 225 25.16 0.32 8.99
C LEU A 225 25.39 -0.65 10.15
N ALA A 226 24.54 -0.66 11.18
CA ALA A 226 24.72 -1.52 12.33
C ALA A 226 24.42 -2.99 12.00
N GLN A 227 25.20 -3.88 12.60
CA GLN A 227 25.07 -5.34 12.49
C GLN A 227 24.12 -5.93 13.55
N LEU A 228 23.64 -5.09 14.46
CA LEU A 228 22.62 -5.43 15.45
C LEU A 228 21.25 -5.46 14.76
N ALA A 229 20.45 -6.50 15.06
CA ALA A 229 19.08 -6.62 14.56
C ALA A 229 18.12 -5.62 15.23
N ALA A 230 18.45 -5.14 16.43
CA ALA A 230 17.65 -4.19 17.18
C ALA A 230 18.52 -3.05 17.72
N ILE A 231 18.04 -1.82 17.56
CA ILE A 231 18.64 -0.62 18.12
C ILE A 231 17.72 -0.11 19.22
N VAL A 232 18.26 0.04 20.42
CA VAL A 232 17.56 0.66 21.53
C VAL A 232 18.02 2.11 21.62
N ASP A 233 17.15 3.02 21.24
CA ASP A 233 17.41 4.44 21.43
C ASP A 233 16.87 4.90 22.80
N ASN A 234 17.73 5.57 23.56
CA ASN A 234 17.36 6.23 24.82
C ASN A 234 17.47 7.75 24.72
N GLU A 235 17.90 8.29 23.57
CA GLU A 235 18.25 9.70 23.40
C GLU A 235 17.35 10.45 22.41
N VAL A 236 16.95 9.84 21.29
CA VAL A 236 16.04 10.42 20.29
C VAL A 236 14.70 10.78 20.92
N LEU A 237 13.99 9.85 21.54
CA LEU A 237 12.64 10.14 22.06
C LEU A 237 12.62 11.31 23.08
N PRO A 238 13.52 11.35 24.08
CA PRO A 238 13.61 12.50 24.96
C PRO A 238 14.06 13.79 24.27
N SER A 239 14.95 13.71 23.27
CA SER A 239 15.41 14.89 22.53
C SER A 239 14.33 15.50 21.63
N LEU A 240 13.41 14.67 21.12
CA LEU A 240 12.22 15.13 20.41
C LEU A 240 11.15 15.70 21.35
N MET A 241 11.36 15.63 22.67
CA MET A 241 10.34 16.01 23.67
C MET A 241 9.00 15.30 23.43
N ALA A 242 9.05 14.07 22.94
CA ALA A 242 7.85 13.31 22.62
C ALA A 242 7.01 13.11 23.89
N PRO A 243 5.74 13.55 23.91
CA PRO A 243 4.90 13.35 25.08
C PRO A 243 4.71 11.84 25.29
N PRO A 244 4.71 11.36 26.55
CA PRO A 244 4.38 9.97 26.82
C PRO A 244 2.97 9.69 26.31
N LEU A 245 2.76 8.49 25.75
CA LEU A 245 1.44 8.05 25.30
C LEU A 245 0.51 8.02 26.52
N ALA A 246 -0.54 8.84 26.51
CA ALA A 246 -1.53 8.82 27.57
C ALA A 246 -2.35 7.52 27.49
N ASP A 247 -2.74 6.96 28.64
CA ASP A 247 -3.46 5.67 28.73
C ASP A 247 -4.75 5.58 27.89
N HIS A 248 -5.29 6.72 27.47
CA HIS A 248 -6.55 6.85 26.74
C HIS A 248 -6.40 7.55 25.37
N SER A 249 -5.18 7.90 24.95
CA SER A 249 -4.99 8.49 23.63
C SER A 249 -5.12 7.41 22.55
N VAL A 250 -5.94 7.68 21.54
CA VAL A 250 -6.00 6.85 20.33
C VAL A 250 -4.62 6.89 19.68
N VAL A 251 -4.06 5.72 19.39
CA VAL A 251 -2.71 5.55 18.81
C VAL A 251 -2.49 6.45 17.59
N GLY A 252 -3.51 6.57 16.73
CA GLY A 252 -3.44 7.44 15.55
C GLY A 252 -3.23 8.91 15.87
N VAL A 253 -3.92 9.45 16.88
CA VAL A 253 -3.77 10.84 17.32
C VAL A 253 -2.37 11.07 17.91
N ALA A 254 -1.91 10.17 18.79
CA ALA A 254 -0.59 10.29 19.38
C ALA A 254 0.53 10.18 18.33
N THR A 255 0.37 9.28 17.35
CA THR A 255 1.31 9.15 16.23
C THR A 255 1.29 10.41 15.37
N ALA A 256 0.12 10.98 15.06
CA ALA A 256 0.00 12.22 14.31
C ALA A 256 0.70 13.39 15.01
N GLU A 257 0.51 13.55 16.32
CA GLU A 257 1.22 14.58 17.10
C GLU A 257 2.74 14.35 17.11
N PHE A 258 3.19 13.11 17.30
CA PHE A 258 4.60 12.77 17.22
C PHE A 258 5.19 13.07 15.82
N THR A 259 4.48 12.74 14.75
CA THR A 259 4.87 13.05 13.38
C THR A 259 5.01 14.55 13.16
N LYS A 260 4.11 15.38 13.72
CA LYS A 260 4.22 16.85 13.65
C LYS A 260 5.51 17.35 14.31
N VAL A 261 5.85 16.82 15.49
CA VAL A 261 7.08 17.20 16.20
C VAL A 261 8.32 16.84 15.39
N VAL A 262 8.38 15.63 14.82
CA VAL A 262 9.48 15.21 13.95
C VAL A 262 9.58 16.10 12.72
N ALA A 263 8.44 16.39 12.06
CA ALA A 263 8.38 17.28 10.91
C ALA A 263 8.89 18.69 11.24
N GLU A 264 8.48 19.24 12.39
CA GLU A 264 8.89 20.57 12.85
C GLU A 264 10.40 20.64 13.10
N VAL A 265 10.99 19.64 13.75
CA VAL A 265 12.44 19.58 14.00
C VAL A 265 13.21 19.54 12.69
N ILE A 266 12.81 18.67 11.75
CA ILE A 266 13.48 18.53 10.46
C ILE A 266 13.36 19.82 9.65
N GLU A 267 12.15 20.37 9.52
CA GLU A 267 11.96 21.56 8.70
C GLU A 267 12.52 22.83 9.31
N THR A 268 12.53 22.98 10.64
CA THR A 268 13.20 24.12 11.29
C THR A 268 14.68 24.14 10.91
N HIS A 269 15.32 22.98 10.89
CA HIS A 269 16.71 22.87 10.46
C HIS A 269 16.89 23.12 8.96
N LEU A 270 16.04 22.54 8.11
CA LEU A 270 16.09 22.78 6.66
C LEU A 270 15.86 24.27 6.32
N LYS A 271 14.97 24.96 7.05
CA LYS A 271 14.74 26.41 6.92
C LYS A 271 15.97 27.21 7.33
N ALA A 272 16.71 26.78 8.35
CA ALA A 272 17.95 27.44 8.76
C ALA A 272 19.07 27.31 7.71
N GLN A 273 19.02 26.27 6.86
CA GLN A 273 20.00 26.01 5.80
C GLN A 273 19.65 26.66 4.46
N ALA A 274 18.38 26.99 4.24
CA ALA A 274 17.92 27.53 2.96
C ALA A 274 18.51 28.94 2.70
N THR A 275 19.46 29.04 1.77
CA THR A 275 20.04 30.33 1.33
C THR A 275 19.14 31.09 0.35
N ASP A 276 18.31 30.36 -0.39
CA ASP A 276 17.63 30.86 -1.60
C ASP A 276 16.23 31.40 -1.32
N GLY A 277 15.83 31.50 -0.05
CA GLY A 277 14.51 31.98 0.38
C GLY A 277 13.33 31.07 0.03
N ARG A 278 13.56 29.96 -0.70
CA ARG A 278 12.58 28.89 -0.88
C ARG A 278 12.59 28.02 0.37
N LEU A 279 11.47 28.02 1.09
CA LEU A 279 11.31 27.16 2.26
C LEU A 279 11.12 25.72 1.77
N PRO A 280 11.98 24.77 2.19
CA PRO A 280 11.78 23.36 1.91
C PRO A 280 10.52 22.87 2.64
N ARG A 281 9.65 22.17 1.91
CA ARG A 281 8.33 21.71 2.38
C ARG A 281 8.27 20.20 2.31
N LEU A 282 9.02 19.58 3.21
CA LEU A 282 9.10 18.14 3.24
C LEU A 282 7.76 17.53 3.67
N MET A 283 7.21 17.99 4.79
CA MET A 283 5.95 17.49 5.35
C MET A 283 4.90 18.60 5.54
N HIS A 284 5.32 19.87 5.64
CA HIS A 284 4.39 20.99 5.74
C HIS A 284 3.80 21.34 4.39
N PHE A 285 2.48 21.42 4.34
CA PHE A 285 1.74 21.97 3.21
C PHE A 285 0.88 23.14 3.70
N THR A 286 0.54 24.04 2.78
CA THR A 286 -0.44 25.11 3.07
C THR A 286 -1.76 24.74 2.42
N HIS A 287 -2.85 24.90 3.16
CA HIS A 287 -4.20 24.74 2.65
C HIS A 287 -5.05 25.97 2.95
N GLY A 288 -6.12 26.17 2.18
CA GLY A 288 -7.06 27.26 2.37
C GLY A 288 -8.48 26.85 2.05
N HIS A 289 -9.42 27.53 2.68
CA HIS A 289 -10.85 27.32 2.47
C HIS A 289 -11.41 28.29 1.41
N ILE A 290 -12.18 27.78 0.45
CA ILE A 290 -12.81 28.55 -0.62
C ILE A 290 -14.29 28.20 -0.74
N GLU A 291 -15.13 29.22 -0.63
CA GLU A 291 -16.56 29.11 -0.91
C GLU A 291 -16.92 29.70 -2.28
N LEU A 292 -17.58 28.90 -3.11
CA LEU A 292 -18.08 29.27 -4.42
C LEU A 292 -19.60 29.40 -4.37
N HIS A 293 -20.12 30.60 -4.60
CA HIS A 293 -21.56 30.85 -4.69
C HIS A 293 -21.92 31.13 -6.15
N ARG A 294 -22.77 30.29 -6.76
CA ARG A 294 -23.13 30.39 -8.19
C ARG A 294 -21.90 30.49 -9.11
N ARG A 295 -20.87 29.67 -8.85
CA ARG A 295 -19.57 29.65 -9.56
C ARG A 295 -18.69 30.90 -9.41
N MET A 296 -19.10 31.88 -8.61
CA MET A 296 -18.28 33.05 -8.32
C MET A 296 -17.65 32.89 -6.93
N PRO A 297 -16.32 33.02 -6.78
CA PRO A 297 -15.69 33.03 -5.47
C PRO A 297 -16.19 34.24 -4.69
N ARG A 298 -16.85 34.00 -3.55
CA ARG A 298 -17.11 35.09 -2.60
C ARG A 298 -15.79 35.39 -1.91
N GLY A 299 -15.33 36.63 -1.97
CA GLY A 299 -13.98 37.08 -1.63
C GLY A 299 -13.52 36.92 -0.17
N GLN A 300 -14.06 35.98 0.59
CA GLN A 300 -13.56 35.62 1.90
C GLN A 300 -12.50 34.53 1.77
N ARG A 301 -11.31 34.94 1.32
CA ARG A 301 -10.12 34.08 1.37
C ARG A 301 -9.72 33.98 2.84
N GLN A 302 -9.97 32.83 3.47
CA GLN A 302 -9.35 32.57 4.77
C GLN A 302 -7.83 32.57 4.59
N TYR A 303 -7.11 33.03 5.61
CA TYR A 303 -5.65 33.00 5.59
C TYR A 303 -5.20 31.54 5.40
N PRO A 304 -4.23 31.29 4.50
CA PRO A 304 -3.69 29.95 4.33
C PRO A 304 -3.20 29.46 5.68
N SER A 305 -3.64 28.26 6.06
CA SER A 305 -3.22 27.60 7.29
C SER A 305 -2.22 26.52 6.92
N GLU A 306 -1.20 26.36 7.76
CA GLU A 306 -0.18 25.32 7.61
C GLU A 306 -0.65 24.05 8.33
N SER A 307 -0.40 22.90 7.72
CA SER A 307 -0.64 21.59 8.32
C SER A 307 0.45 20.61 7.88
N GLN A 308 0.68 19.58 8.69
CA GLN A 308 1.63 18.50 8.41
C GLN A 308 0.94 17.14 8.24
N VAL A 309 -0.26 16.98 8.81
CA VAL A 309 -1.01 15.72 8.80
C VAL A 309 -2.46 16.01 8.43
N VAL A 310 -2.96 15.33 7.41
CA VAL A 310 -4.36 15.41 6.96
C VAL A 310 -5.17 14.40 7.76
N MET A 311 -6.16 14.86 8.51
CA MET A 311 -7.09 13.98 9.23
C MET A 311 -8.21 13.51 8.29
N ILE A 312 -8.45 12.20 8.23
CA ILE A 312 -9.47 11.58 7.40
C ILE A 312 -10.39 10.77 8.30
N GLU A 313 -11.65 11.19 8.38
CA GLU A 313 -12.69 10.47 9.11
C GLU A 313 -13.46 9.56 8.16
N PHE A 314 -13.79 8.33 8.57
CA PHE A 314 -14.52 7.38 7.74
C PHE A 314 -15.37 6.40 8.54
N GLY A 315 -16.34 5.75 7.89
CA GLY A 315 -17.11 4.64 8.47
C GLY A 315 -18.35 5.02 9.28
N ASN A 316 -18.83 6.27 9.19
CA ASN A 316 -20.08 6.74 9.80
C ASN A 316 -21.21 6.77 8.74
N GLU A 317 -22.47 6.76 9.15
CA GLU A 317 -23.64 6.99 8.30
C GLU A 317 -23.54 8.28 7.47
N LYS A 318 -22.91 9.33 8.03
CA LYS A 318 -22.65 10.59 7.31
C LYS A 318 -21.54 10.49 6.26
N ILE A 319 -20.60 9.57 6.47
CA ILE A 319 -19.41 9.39 5.62
C ILE A 319 -19.36 7.89 5.28
N PRO A 320 -20.21 7.43 4.34
CA PRO A 320 -20.33 6.02 4.00
C PRO A 320 -19.11 5.49 3.23
N TYR A 321 -18.21 6.38 2.82
CA TYR A 321 -17.03 6.05 2.04
C TYR A 321 -16.02 5.26 2.86
N THR A 322 -15.45 4.24 2.22
CA THR A 322 -14.43 3.36 2.78
C THR A 322 -13.13 3.41 1.98
N ASP A 323 -13.05 4.27 0.97
CA ASP A 323 -11.83 4.49 0.19
C ASP A 323 -11.24 5.88 0.43
N LEU A 324 -9.90 5.97 0.38
CA LEU A 324 -9.17 7.21 0.64
C LEU A 324 -9.59 8.37 -0.27
N ILE A 325 -9.85 8.12 -1.56
CA ILE A 325 -10.12 9.18 -2.54
C ILE A 325 -11.50 9.78 -2.33
N SER A 326 -12.50 8.95 -2.07
CA SER A 326 -13.85 9.40 -1.73
C SER A 326 -13.87 10.10 -0.38
N CYS A 327 -13.13 9.60 0.62
CA CYS A 327 -13.01 10.28 1.92
C CYS A 327 -12.34 11.65 1.78
N LEU A 328 -11.25 11.75 1.00
CA LEU A 328 -10.61 13.04 0.69
C LEU A 328 -11.58 13.98 -0.03
N SER A 329 -12.31 13.49 -1.03
CA SER A 329 -13.26 14.29 -1.79
C SER A 329 -14.42 14.79 -0.91
N GLY A 330 -14.93 13.96 0.00
CA GLY A 330 -16.00 14.34 0.93
C GLY A 330 -15.52 15.26 2.06
N THR A 331 -14.26 15.10 2.50
CA THR A 331 -13.67 15.95 3.55
C THR A 331 -13.29 17.33 3.00
N LEU A 332 -12.64 17.35 1.83
CA LEU A 332 -12.12 18.57 1.21
C LEU A 332 -13.16 19.31 0.38
N SER A 333 -14.32 18.73 0.09
CA SER A 333 -15.34 19.38 -0.72
C SER A 333 -16.73 19.05 -0.22
N SER A 334 -17.50 20.10 0.04
CA SER A 334 -18.92 20.01 0.39
C SER A 334 -19.75 20.78 -0.62
N TRP A 335 -20.91 20.23 -0.98
CA TRP A 335 -21.83 20.84 -1.93
C TRP A 335 -23.19 21.07 -1.27
N SER A 336 -23.77 22.23 -1.55
CA SER A 336 -25.12 22.61 -1.18
C SER A 336 -25.87 23.15 -2.40
N ASP A 337 -27.19 23.27 -2.31
CA ASP A 337 -28.02 23.85 -3.39
C ASP A 337 -27.61 25.28 -3.75
N THR A 338 -26.99 25.99 -2.80
CA THR A 338 -26.65 27.41 -2.96
C THR A 338 -25.21 27.65 -3.39
N GLY A 339 -24.34 26.65 -3.27
CA GLY A 339 -22.91 26.81 -3.52
C GLY A 339 -22.10 25.60 -3.06
N SER A 340 -20.79 25.69 -3.24
CA SER A 340 -19.84 24.67 -2.81
C SER A 340 -18.74 25.29 -1.96
N SER A 341 -18.20 24.48 -1.06
CA SER A 341 -17.15 24.86 -0.13
C SER A 341 -16.03 23.84 -0.25
N HIS A 342 -14.81 24.33 -0.44
CA HIS A 342 -13.66 23.51 -0.80
C HIS A 342 -12.45 23.87 0.08
N ASP A 343 -11.86 22.88 0.71
CA ASP A 343 -10.51 22.97 1.26
C ASP A 343 -9.52 22.57 0.17
N VAL A 344 -8.67 23.50 -0.22
CA VAL A 344 -7.71 23.33 -1.31
C VAL A 344 -6.29 23.44 -0.81
N ILE A 345 -5.40 22.66 -1.41
CA ILE A 345 -3.96 22.72 -1.17
C ILE A 345 -3.42 23.91 -1.98
N VAL A 346 -2.80 24.86 -1.29
CA VAL A 346 -2.20 26.06 -1.90
C VAL A 346 -0.77 25.74 -2.31
N GLU A 347 0.02 25.17 -1.41
CA GLU A 347 1.39 24.72 -1.69
C GLU A 347 1.54 23.29 -1.16
N PRO A 348 1.72 22.29 -2.04
CA PRO A 348 1.83 20.90 -1.63
C PRO A 348 3.16 20.61 -0.92
N SER A 349 3.18 19.55 -0.11
CA SER A 349 4.39 18.98 0.48
C SER A 349 4.97 17.86 -0.39
N ASP A 350 6.23 17.54 -0.16
CA ASP A 350 6.89 16.38 -0.78
C ASP A 350 6.40 15.05 -0.20
N VAL A 351 5.92 15.08 1.05
CA VAL A 351 5.38 13.93 1.80
C VAL A 351 4.06 14.32 2.42
N PHE A 352 3.01 13.53 2.15
CA PHE A 352 1.70 13.65 2.79
C PHE A 352 1.49 12.50 3.77
N CYS A 353 1.10 12.86 4.99
CA CYS A 353 0.67 11.92 6.03
C CYS A 353 -0.84 12.04 6.20
N PHE A 354 -1.57 10.95 6.00
CA PHE A 354 -3.01 10.87 6.24
C PHE A 354 -3.26 10.08 7.53
N HIS A 355 -3.79 10.75 8.56
CA HIS A 355 -4.25 10.11 9.78
C HIS A 355 -5.69 9.63 9.56
N LEU A 356 -5.89 8.31 9.59
CA LEU A 356 -7.18 7.68 9.38
C LEU A 356 -7.87 7.45 10.72
N GLN A 357 -9.04 8.05 10.89
CA GLN A 357 -9.87 7.91 12.08
C GLN A 357 -11.19 7.23 11.72
N ARG A 358 -11.34 5.98 12.15
CA ARG A 358 -12.61 5.26 12.02
C ARG A 358 -13.60 5.80 13.04
N LEU A 359 -14.71 6.34 12.56
CA LEU A 359 -15.79 6.83 13.41
C LEU A 359 -16.69 5.67 13.86
N VAL A 360 -17.19 5.77 15.09
CA VAL A 360 -18.19 4.86 15.64
C VAL A 360 -19.57 5.39 15.24
N ASN A 361 -20.49 4.51 14.82
CA ASN A 361 -21.87 4.92 14.52
C ASN A 361 -22.66 5.23 15.81
N GLU A 362 -23.87 5.78 15.68
CA GLU A 362 -24.73 6.10 16.84
C GLU A 362 -25.07 4.87 17.70
N ALA A 363 -25.00 3.66 17.12
CA ALA A 363 -25.21 2.39 17.81
C ALA A 363 -23.96 1.86 18.52
N GLY A 364 -22.84 2.58 18.53
CA GLY A 364 -21.60 2.15 19.17
C GLY A 364 -20.83 1.08 18.39
N LYS A 365 -21.19 0.82 17.12
CA LYS A 365 -20.59 -0.20 16.27
C LYS A 365 -19.74 0.42 15.16
N PHE A 366 -18.68 -0.27 14.78
CA PHE A 366 -17.85 0.08 13.63
C PHE A 366 -18.44 -0.47 12.34
N ASN A 367 -18.27 0.24 11.22
CA ASN A 367 -18.49 -0.36 9.91
C ASN A 367 -17.48 -1.52 9.71
N PRO A 368 -17.93 -2.76 9.44
CA PRO A 368 -17.04 -3.91 9.24
C PRO A 368 -16.30 -3.90 7.91
N GLU A 369 -16.46 -2.87 7.08
CA GLU A 369 -15.81 -2.78 5.78
C GLU A 369 -14.35 -2.31 5.89
N LEU A 370 -13.49 -2.92 5.06
CA LEU A 370 -12.07 -2.62 4.97
C LEU A 370 -11.85 -1.24 4.36
N PHE A 371 -10.92 -0.48 4.95
CA PHE A 371 -10.53 0.79 4.37
C PHE A 371 -9.59 0.54 3.18
N THR A 372 -9.96 1.03 2.01
CA THR A 372 -9.20 0.84 0.78
C THR A 372 -8.40 2.10 0.45
N PHE A 373 -7.16 1.91 -0.02
CA PHE A 373 -6.29 3.02 -0.39
C PHE A 373 -5.45 2.59 -1.60
N PRO A 374 -5.24 3.49 -2.57
CA PRO A 374 -4.51 3.14 -3.79
C PRO A 374 -2.99 3.21 -3.58
N LYS A 375 -2.26 2.47 -4.41
CA LYS A 375 -0.78 2.50 -4.45
C LYS A 375 -0.22 3.88 -4.78
N PHE A 376 -0.90 4.61 -5.66
CA PHE A 376 -0.54 5.97 -6.03
C PHE A 376 -1.78 6.87 -5.98
N ILE A 377 -1.56 8.13 -5.66
CA ILE A 377 -2.60 9.16 -5.67
C ILE A 377 -2.16 10.36 -6.50
N TYR A 378 -3.14 11.05 -7.06
CA TYR A 378 -2.97 12.32 -7.75
C TYR A 378 -3.70 13.39 -6.94
N LEU A 379 -2.92 14.30 -6.35
CA LEU A 379 -3.44 15.36 -5.49
C LEU A 379 -3.75 16.65 -6.27
N ASP A 380 -3.45 16.66 -7.56
CA ASP A 380 -3.70 17.77 -8.48
C ASP A 380 -5.16 18.22 -8.49
N GLN A 381 -6.13 17.33 -8.31
CA GLN A 381 -7.56 17.69 -8.20
C GLN A 381 -7.94 18.48 -6.95
N PHE A 382 -7.04 18.57 -5.96
CA PHE A 382 -7.22 19.31 -4.71
C PHE A 382 -6.34 20.56 -4.65
N LEU A 383 -5.51 20.81 -5.67
CA LEU A 383 -4.70 22.03 -5.74
C LEU A 383 -5.58 23.25 -6.06
N LEU A 384 -5.26 24.38 -5.44
CA LEU A 384 -5.91 25.66 -5.69
C LEU A 384 -5.93 26.02 -7.18
N GLU A 385 -4.79 25.81 -7.86
CA GLU A 385 -4.61 26.12 -9.28
C GLU A 385 -5.57 25.33 -10.19
N ASN A 386 -5.96 24.14 -9.76
CA ASN A 386 -6.81 23.22 -10.52
C ASN A 386 -8.26 23.21 -10.03
N LEU A 387 -8.63 24.06 -9.06
CA LEU A 387 -9.96 24.05 -8.44
C LEU A 387 -11.08 24.27 -9.47
N GLU A 388 -10.88 25.17 -10.44
CA GLU A 388 -11.87 25.46 -11.47
C GLU A 388 -12.09 24.24 -12.37
N LEU A 389 -11.02 23.67 -12.92
CA LEU A 389 -11.06 22.48 -13.78
C LEU A 389 -11.63 21.27 -13.04
N ALA A 390 -11.22 21.04 -11.80
CA ALA A 390 -11.70 19.95 -10.97
C ALA A 390 -13.21 20.10 -10.68
N ASN A 391 -13.68 21.32 -10.43
CA ASN A 391 -15.11 21.57 -10.23
C ASN A 391 -15.94 21.39 -11.51
N GLU A 392 -15.44 21.83 -12.66
CA GLU A 392 -16.10 21.56 -13.94
C GLU A 392 -16.19 20.06 -14.21
N SER A 393 -15.09 19.33 -13.97
CA SER A 393 -15.03 17.87 -14.14
C SER A 393 -16.00 17.15 -13.21
N ARG A 394 -16.04 17.51 -11.92
CA ARG A 394 -17.00 16.93 -10.94
C ARG A 394 -18.46 17.26 -11.25
N MET A 395 -18.73 18.43 -11.84
CA MET A 395 -20.08 18.78 -12.30
C MET A 395 -20.49 17.96 -13.52
N ALA A 396 -19.56 17.76 -14.46
CA ALA A 396 -19.78 16.90 -15.62
C ALA A 396 -19.98 15.43 -15.19
N GLU A 397 -19.14 14.93 -14.29
CA GLU A 397 -19.26 13.58 -13.72
C GLU A 397 -20.60 13.39 -13.01
N ARG A 398 -21.03 14.32 -12.15
CA ARG A 398 -22.34 14.24 -11.50
C ARG A 398 -23.49 14.21 -12.49
N LYS A 399 -23.43 15.03 -13.55
CA LYS A 399 -24.44 15.02 -14.61
C LYS A 399 -24.46 13.67 -15.33
N ILE A 400 -23.29 13.10 -15.61
CA ILE A 400 -23.16 11.77 -16.21
C ILE A 400 -23.69 10.70 -15.26
N LEU A 401 -23.41 10.77 -13.95
CA LEU A 401 -23.92 9.81 -12.97
C LEU A 401 -25.43 9.92 -12.79
N GLU A 402 -25.99 11.12 -12.80
CA GLU A 402 -27.44 11.34 -12.82
C GLU A 402 -28.04 10.71 -14.07
N GLU A 403 -27.48 10.96 -15.25
CA GLU A 403 -27.88 10.34 -16.51
C GLU A 403 -27.74 8.82 -16.48
N ILE A 404 -26.63 8.28 -15.95
CA ILE A 404 -26.43 6.84 -15.76
C ILE A 404 -27.47 6.30 -14.78
N SER A 405 -27.84 7.00 -13.73
CA SER A 405 -28.86 6.54 -12.78
C SER A 405 -30.25 6.52 -13.42
N GLU A 406 -30.59 7.51 -14.24
CA GLU A 406 -31.83 7.56 -15.02
C GLU A 406 -31.85 6.45 -16.08
N LEU A 407 -30.75 6.28 -16.81
CA LEU A 407 -30.57 5.23 -17.79
C LEU A 407 -30.52 3.85 -17.12
N THR A 408 -29.98 3.72 -15.91
CA THR A 408 -29.96 2.45 -15.16
C THR A 408 -31.36 2.11 -14.70
N ARG A 409 -32.12 3.07 -14.17
CA ARG A 409 -33.55 2.90 -13.87
C ARG A 409 -34.34 2.53 -15.13
N MET A 410 -34.00 3.10 -16.28
CA MET A 410 -34.61 2.79 -17.57
C MET A 410 -34.15 1.43 -18.14
N LYS A 411 -32.89 1.06 -17.93
CA LYS A 411 -32.21 -0.17 -18.39
C LYS A 411 -32.53 -1.37 -17.51
N GLU A 412 -32.78 -1.20 -16.22
CA GLU A 412 -33.37 -2.24 -15.36
C GLU A 412 -34.76 -2.63 -15.89
N GLY A 413 -35.42 -1.75 -16.64
CA GLY A 413 -36.60 -2.09 -17.45
C GLY A 413 -36.31 -2.75 -18.80
N LEU A 414 -35.06 -2.82 -19.28
CA LEU A 414 -34.76 -3.19 -20.69
C LEU A 414 -33.55 -4.11 -20.98
N THR A 415 -32.54 -4.28 -20.11
CA THR A 415 -31.36 -5.21 -20.21
C THR A 415 -30.71 -5.38 -21.62
N ARG A 416 -29.44 -5.15 -21.96
CA ARG A 416 -28.13 -4.83 -21.36
C ARG A 416 -27.24 -4.26 -22.51
N HIS A 417 -26.45 -3.21 -22.29
CA HIS A 417 -25.13 -3.07 -22.93
C HIS A 417 -24.26 -2.04 -22.18
N ASN A 418 -22.94 -2.16 -22.32
CA ASN A 418 -21.90 -1.50 -21.53
C ASN A 418 -20.84 -0.91 -22.48
N SER A 419 -20.36 0.31 -22.20
CA SER A 419 -19.06 0.79 -22.68
C SER A 419 -18.61 1.99 -21.83
N PHE A 420 -17.44 1.86 -21.21
CA PHE A 420 -16.72 2.93 -20.51
C PHE A 420 -15.95 3.78 -21.51
N THR A 421 -15.97 5.11 -21.33
CA THR A 421 -15.15 6.06 -22.09
C THR A 421 -14.04 6.64 -21.23
N THR A 422 -12.81 6.48 -21.75
CA THR A 422 -11.55 6.93 -21.15
C THR A 422 -11.32 8.41 -21.49
N SER A 423 -11.59 9.31 -20.54
CA SER A 423 -11.26 10.73 -20.70
C SER A 423 -9.80 10.98 -20.31
N ARG A 424 -8.98 11.22 -21.34
CA ARG A 424 -7.56 11.56 -21.29
C ARG A 424 -7.33 13.05 -21.00
N GLU A 425 -6.14 13.30 -20.46
CA GLU A 425 -5.39 14.57 -20.42
C GLU A 425 -5.83 15.63 -19.41
N ILE A 426 -5.51 15.39 -18.13
CA ILE A 426 -5.24 16.46 -17.16
C ILE A 426 -3.73 16.73 -17.17
N HIS A 427 -3.35 17.97 -17.43
CA HIS A 427 -1.97 18.44 -17.49
C HIS A 427 -1.35 18.52 -16.08
N ILE A 428 -0.11 18.04 -15.95
CA ILE A 428 0.74 18.03 -14.73
C ILE A 428 0.12 17.24 -13.57
N LEU A 429 0.11 15.92 -13.73
CA LEU A 429 -0.24 14.98 -12.66
C LEU A 429 0.91 14.92 -11.64
N ILE A 430 0.72 15.53 -10.46
CA ILE A 430 1.67 15.36 -9.36
C ILE A 430 1.33 14.03 -8.70
N ARG A 431 2.02 12.99 -9.16
CA ARG A 431 1.89 11.64 -8.63
C ARG A 431 2.56 11.53 -7.26
N TYR A 432 1.87 10.92 -6.32
CA TYR A 432 2.42 10.49 -5.05
C TYR A 432 2.32 8.97 -4.93
N ASP A 433 3.40 8.32 -4.50
CA ASP A 433 3.45 6.88 -4.26
C ASP A 433 3.31 6.59 -2.76
N LEU A 434 2.54 5.56 -2.42
CA LEU A 434 2.42 5.05 -1.06
C LEU A 434 3.75 4.46 -0.62
N ARG A 435 4.32 4.96 0.47
CA ARG A 435 5.61 4.52 1.02
C ARG A 435 5.48 3.71 2.29
N ALA A 436 4.51 4.05 3.13
CA ALA A 436 4.27 3.32 4.36
C ALA A 436 2.79 3.30 4.76
N VAL A 437 2.39 2.22 5.43
CA VAL A 437 1.08 2.02 6.05
C VAL A 437 1.33 1.61 7.50
N LEU A 438 0.83 2.39 8.45
CA LEU A 438 0.92 2.07 9.88
C LEU A 438 -0.42 1.43 10.30
N MET A 439 -0.31 0.25 10.89
CA MET A 439 -1.42 -0.61 11.26
C MET A 439 -1.48 -0.77 12.77
N HIS A 440 -2.69 -0.85 13.31
CA HIS A 440 -2.91 -1.31 14.68
C HIS A 440 -3.98 -2.40 14.72
N THR A 441 -3.87 -3.33 15.65
CA THR A 441 -4.81 -4.46 15.79
C THR A 441 -6.05 -4.09 16.61
N GLY A 442 -6.04 -2.94 17.30
CA GLY A 442 -7.13 -2.51 18.19
C GLY A 442 -6.97 -2.99 19.63
N LEU A 443 -6.03 -3.90 19.89
CA LEU A 443 -5.67 -4.31 21.24
C LEU A 443 -4.59 -3.40 21.82
N PRO A 444 -4.58 -3.15 23.13
CA PRO A 444 -3.44 -2.51 23.78
C PRO A 444 -2.24 -3.46 23.79
N GLY A 445 -1.03 -2.92 23.63
CA GLY A 445 0.22 -3.69 23.71
C GLY A 445 1.24 -3.30 22.65
N ARG A 446 2.50 -3.67 22.87
CA ARG A 446 3.62 -3.27 21.99
C ARG A 446 3.55 -3.94 20.62
N LYS A 447 3.24 -5.24 20.59
CA LYS A 447 3.13 -6.03 19.34
C LYS A 447 1.85 -5.75 18.54
N GLN A 448 1.03 -4.83 19.01
CA GLN A 448 -0.26 -4.51 18.42
C GLN A 448 -0.17 -3.36 17.40
N ILE A 449 1.02 -2.79 17.21
CA ILE A 449 1.34 -1.78 16.20
C ILE A 449 2.43 -2.33 15.29
N TYR A 450 2.25 -2.20 13.99
CA TYR A 450 3.24 -2.60 13.00
C TYR A 450 3.12 -1.72 11.75
N SER A 451 4.11 -1.78 10.88
CA SER A 451 4.11 -1.01 9.63
C SER A 451 4.42 -1.86 8.43
N TYR A 452 3.76 -1.56 7.31
CA TYR A 452 4.20 -1.96 5.98
C TYR A 452 4.99 -0.82 5.35
N VAL A 453 6.18 -1.09 4.84
CA VAL A 453 7.04 -0.09 4.18
C VAL A 453 7.49 -0.63 2.83
N GLN A 454 7.38 0.19 1.79
CA GLN A 454 7.84 -0.15 0.46
C GLN A 454 9.31 0.25 0.27
N ASP A 455 10.10 -0.64 -0.34
CA ASP A 455 11.48 -0.37 -0.75
C ASP A 455 11.59 0.23 -2.16
N ASN A 456 12.81 0.60 -2.57
CA ASN A 456 13.11 1.22 -3.88
C ASN A 456 12.77 0.32 -5.07
N ASN A 457 12.72 -0.99 -4.85
CA ASN A 457 12.42 -1.98 -5.88
C ASN A 457 10.91 -2.27 -5.95
N GLY A 458 10.11 -1.63 -5.09
CA GLY A 458 8.66 -1.84 -4.99
C GLY A 458 8.27 -3.01 -4.08
N THR A 459 9.23 -3.68 -3.44
CA THR A 459 9.01 -4.76 -2.48
C THR A 459 8.44 -4.22 -1.18
N TRP A 460 7.48 -4.93 -0.60
CA TRP A 460 6.87 -4.54 0.66
C TRP A 460 7.47 -5.32 1.83
N TRP A 461 7.72 -4.61 2.92
CA TRP A 461 8.29 -5.14 4.14
C TRP A 461 7.35 -4.88 5.31
N LYS A 462 7.03 -5.92 6.07
CA LYS A 462 6.29 -5.82 7.34
C LYS A 462 7.28 -5.75 8.49
N THR A 463 7.20 -4.68 9.26
CA THR A 463 8.02 -4.44 10.45
C THR A 463 7.15 -4.53 11.69
N VAL A 464 7.46 -5.49 12.57
CA VAL A 464 6.83 -5.67 13.89
C VAL A 464 7.96 -5.66 14.92
N ASP A 465 8.07 -4.59 15.71
CA ASP A 465 9.21 -4.37 16.61
C ASP A 465 10.56 -4.46 15.88
N TYR A 466 11.36 -5.49 16.17
CA TYR A 466 12.66 -5.77 15.55
C TYR A 466 12.57 -6.78 14.39
N SER A 467 11.40 -7.39 14.19
CA SER A 467 11.19 -8.39 13.15
C SER A 467 10.78 -7.71 11.86
N VAL A 468 11.52 -7.99 10.79
CA VAL A 468 11.26 -7.43 9.46
C VAL A 468 11.12 -8.60 8.48
N THR A 469 10.01 -8.63 7.77
CA THR A 469 9.65 -9.74 6.88
C THR A 469 9.17 -9.20 5.54
N GLU A 470 9.62 -9.80 4.44
CA GLU A 470 9.09 -9.50 3.12
C GLU A 470 7.64 -9.98 3.02
N VAL A 471 6.77 -9.15 2.44
CA VAL A 471 5.36 -9.47 2.23
C VAL A 471 4.92 -9.10 0.81
N PRO A 472 4.00 -9.85 0.20
CA PRO A 472 3.50 -9.49 -1.12
C PRO A 472 2.59 -8.26 -1.04
N GLU A 473 2.56 -7.49 -2.12
CA GLU A 473 1.76 -6.27 -2.24
C GLU A 473 0.29 -6.48 -1.88
N GLU A 474 -0.31 -7.58 -2.36
CA GLU A 474 -1.70 -7.94 -2.08
C GLU A 474 -2.01 -8.03 -0.58
N THR A 475 -1.06 -8.50 0.23
CA THR A 475 -1.23 -8.59 1.69
C THR A 475 -1.32 -7.22 2.33
N VAL A 476 -0.63 -6.21 1.82
CA VAL A 476 -0.66 -4.84 2.36
C VAL A 476 -2.03 -4.20 2.14
N PHE A 477 -2.62 -4.40 0.97
CA PHE A 477 -3.91 -3.79 0.59
C PHE A 477 -5.14 -4.56 1.05
N SER A 478 -4.99 -5.82 1.46
CA SER A 478 -6.09 -6.69 1.91
C SER A 478 -5.98 -7.16 3.36
N ASP A 479 -5.06 -6.58 4.15
CA ASP A 479 -4.85 -6.96 5.55
C ASP A 479 -6.13 -6.72 6.39
N PRO A 480 -6.81 -7.78 6.87
CA PRO A 480 -8.05 -7.64 7.64
C PRO A 480 -7.80 -7.34 9.12
N THR A 481 -6.55 -7.16 9.54
CA THR A 481 -6.17 -7.04 10.94
C THR A 481 -6.88 -5.89 11.63
N GLY A 482 -7.46 -6.18 12.80
CA GLY A 482 -8.12 -5.19 13.65
C GLY A 482 -9.51 -4.75 13.19
N LEU A 483 -10.00 -5.22 12.03
CA LEU A 483 -11.28 -4.80 11.45
C LEU A 483 -12.46 -4.94 12.43
N HIS A 484 -12.54 -6.07 13.14
CA HIS A 484 -13.60 -6.34 14.12
C HIS A 484 -13.51 -5.49 15.39
N LEU A 485 -12.34 -4.90 15.66
CA LEU A 485 -12.07 -4.06 16.83
C LEU A 485 -12.06 -2.57 16.47
N GLY A 486 -12.54 -2.20 15.28
CA GLY A 486 -12.50 -0.82 14.78
C GLY A 486 -11.10 -0.32 14.46
N ALA A 487 -10.15 -1.24 14.30
CA ALA A 487 -8.76 -0.96 14.02
C ALA A 487 -8.40 -1.23 12.55
N GLY A 488 -7.11 -1.32 12.24
CA GLY A 488 -6.59 -1.45 10.88
C GLY A 488 -5.59 -0.34 10.55
N PRO A 489 -5.55 0.16 9.30
CA PRO A 489 -4.65 1.25 8.94
C PRO A 489 -5.10 2.53 9.64
N TYR A 490 -4.18 3.18 10.36
CA TYR A 490 -4.44 4.43 11.07
C TYR A 490 -3.59 5.59 10.55
N MET A 491 -2.51 5.31 9.81
CA MET A 491 -1.74 6.34 9.14
C MET A 491 -1.20 5.83 7.80
N LEU A 492 -1.38 6.63 6.76
CA LEU A 492 -0.81 6.39 5.43
C LEU A 492 0.23 7.46 5.12
N ILE A 493 1.37 7.07 4.58
CA ILE A 493 2.43 8.00 4.19
C ILE A 493 2.68 7.87 2.70
N TYR A 494 2.42 8.95 1.99
CA TYR A 494 2.66 9.08 0.56
C TYR A 494 3.81 10.06 0.33
N SER A 495 4.72 9.75 -0.59
CA SER A 495 5.73 10.71 -1.04
C SER A 495 5.50 11.05 -2.51
N GLN A 496 5.83 12.25 -2.92
CA GLN A 496 5.85 12.61 -4.33
C GLN A 496 6.75 11.61 -5.08
N HIS A 497 6.32 11.24 -6.27
CA HIS A 497 7.00 10.28 -7.13
C HIS A 497 8.42 10.78 -7.44
N VAL A 498 9.37 9.86 -7.36
CA VAL A 498 10.78 10.10 -7.69
C VAL A 498 11.21 8.98 -8.61
N GLU A 499 11.85 9.33 -9.71
CA GLU A 499 12.43 8.35 -10.62
C GLU A 499 13.55 7.57 -9.91
N SER A 500 13.61 6.26 -10.16
CA SER A 500 14.53 5.35 -9.47
C SER A 500 16.01 5.76 -9.61
N GLU A 501 16.38 6.46 -10.68
CA GLU A 501 17.75 6.91 -10.93
C GLU A 501 18.24 7.97 -9.93
N GLU A 502 17.32 8.73 -9.31
CA GLU A 502 17.68 9.76 -8.32
C GLU A 502 17.88 9.19 -6.91
N LEU A 503 17.54 7.91 -6.69
CA LEU A 503 17.61 7.20 -5.41
C LEU A 503 19.02 6.69 -5.13
N VAL A 504 20.03 7.56 -5.22
CA VAL A 504 21.39 7.22 -4.79
C VAL A 504 21.46 7.32 -3.27
N MET A 505 21.87 6.22 -2.62
CA MET A 505 22.14 6.19 -1.19
C MET A 505 23.08 7.35 -0.78
N PRO A 506 22.71 8.19 0.19
CA PRO A 506 23.60 9.22 0.67
C PRO A 506 24.83 8.57 1.32
N GLN A 507 26.01 9.17 1.10
CA GLN A 507 27.17 8.81 1.89
C GLN A 507 27.02 9.40 3.28
N TRP A 508 26.90 8.54 4.29
CA TRP A 508 26.84 8.97 5.67
C TRP A 508 28.10 9.74 6.07
N PRO A 509 27.97 10.84 6.82
CA PRO A 509 29.14 11.56 7.31
C PRO A 509 30.02 10.68 8.19
N ARG A 510 31.35 10.82 8.02
CA ARG A 510 32.34 9.95 8.66
C ARG A 510 32.21 9.85 10.17
N ILE A 511 31.80 10.94 10.83
CA ILE A 511 31.64 10.96 12.28
C ILE A 511 30.64 9.91 12.78
N PHE A 512 29.56 9.64 12.02
CA PHE A 512 28.60 8.61 12.36
C PHE A 512 29.07 7.24 11.89
N THR A 513 29.64 7.12 10.69
CA THR A 513 30.10 5.83 10.18
C THR A 513 31.22 5.24 11.05
N GLU A 514 32.19 6.05 11.46
CA GLU A 514 33.28 5.62 12.36
C GLU A 514 32.75 5.17 13.72
N SER A 515 31.70 5.84 14.23
CA SER A 515 31.01 5.45 15.47
C SER A 515 30.34 4.08 15.32
N VAL A 516 29.57 3.88 14.24
CA VAL A 516 28.89 2.60 13.98
C VAL A 516 29.88 1.47 13.72
N GLU A 517 30.96 1.72 12.98
CA GLU A 517 32.04 0.74 12.76
C GLU A 517 32.68 0.30 14.07
N LYS A 518 32.96 1.24 14.98
CA LYS A 518 33.49 0.94 16.31
C LYS A 518 32.50 0.12 17.14
N HIS A 519 31.21 0.47 17.11
CA HIS A 519 30.17 -0.30 17.79
C HIS A 519 30.04 -1.72 17.22
N ASN A 520 30.06 -1.87 15.90
CA ASN A 520 30.07 -3.16 15.22
C ASN A 520 31.29 -4.00 15.61
N CYS A 521 32.50 -3.43 15.62
CA CYS A 521 33.71 -4.12 16.07
C CYS A 521 33.59 -4.61 17.51
N THR A 522 33.07 -3.75 18.40
CA THR A 522 32.88 -4.09 19.82
C THR A 522 31.87 -5.22 19.97
N PHE A 523 30.72 -5.11 19.31
CA PHE A 523 29.67 -6.12 19.33
C PHE A 523 30.17 -7.48 18.81
N LEU A 524 30.84 -7.51 17.66
CA LEU A 524 31.38 -8.74 17.06
C LEU A 524 32.46 -9.39 17.94
N SER A 525 33.22 -8.61 18.71
CA SER A 525 34.22 -9.15 19.64
C SER A 525 33.61 -9.93 20.81
N HIS A 526 32.32 -9.72 21.09
CA HIS A 526 31.58 -10.44 22.14
C HIS A 526 30.87 -11.69 21.62
N LEU A 527 30.82 -11.90 20.30
CA LEU A 527 30.12 -13.02 19.69
C LEU A 527 31.03 -14.23 19.48
N PRO A 528 30.47 -15.46 19.52
CA PRO A 528 31.22 -16.65 19.12
C PRO A 528 31.70 -16.54 17.67
N PRO A 529 32.91 -17.05 17.34
CA PRO A 529 33.48 -16.93 16.00
C PRO A 529 32.63 -17.58 14.91
N GLU A 530 31.83 -18.60 15.26
CA GLU A 530 30.88 -19.25 14.34
C GLU A 530 29.78 -18.30 13.88
N VAL A 531 29.27 -17.45 14.78
CA VAL A 531 28.23 -16.45 14.48
C VAL A 531 28.82 -15.30 13.66
N VAL A 532 30.03 -14.86 14.01
CA VAL A 532 30.77 -13.83 13.26
C VAL A 532 31.04 -14.29 11.82
N ALA A 533 31.40 -15.55 11.62
CA ALA A 533 31.61 -16.11 10.29
C ALA A 533 30.31 -16.13 9.45
N LYS A 534 29.16 -16.38 10.08
CA LYS A 534 27.84 -16.38 9.42
C LYS A 534 27.41 -14.98 8.96
N ALA A 535 27.78 -13.94 9.70
CA ALA A 535 27.47 -12.55 9.35
C ALA A 535 28.11 -12.10 8.01
N GLY A 536 29.10 -12.83 7.49
CA GLY A 536 29.68 -12.57 6.16
C GLY A 536 30.48 -11.27 6.05
N ILE A 537 30.77 -10.61 7.18
CA ILE A 537 31.51 -9.34 7.20
C ILE A 537 32.99 -9.65 7.04
N SER A 538 33.45 -9.67 5.79
CA SER A 538 34.87 -9.70 5.49
C SER A 538 35.44 -8.32 5.79
N PHE A 539 35.83 -8.07 7.04
CA PHE A 539 36.69 -6.93 7.35
C PHE A 539 37.97 -7.13 6.53
N THR A 540 38.11 -6.39 5.44
CA THR A 540 39.40 -6.17 4.79
C THR A 540 40.23 -5.30 5.74
N ALA A 541 40.62 -5.89 6.86
CA ALA A 541 41.49 -5.32 7.87
C ALA A 541 42.92 -5.39 7.35
N ASP A 542 43.19 -4.62 6.30
CA ASP A 542 44.51 -4.04 6.13
C ASP A 542 44.27 -2.57 5.77
N PRO A 543 44.24 -1.66 6.76
CA PRO A 543 44.40 -0.26 6.47
C PRO A 543 45.78 -0.15 5.82
N THR A 544 45.81 -0.11 4.49
CA THR A 544 47.01 0.23 3.73
C THR A 544 47.59 1.45 4.44
N PRO A 545 48.82 1.37 5.00
CA PRO A 545 49.35 2.45 5.81
C PRO A 545 49.23 3.74 4.99
N PRO A 546 48.73 4.84 5.57
CA PRO A 546 48.54 6.08 4.84
C PRO A 546 49.84 6.36 4.09
N PRO A 547 49.79 6.65 2.78
CA PRO A 547 50.99 6.84 1.99
C PRO A 547 51.85 7.84 2.71
N THR A 548 53.00 7.38 3.24
CA THR A 548 53.95 8.21 3.98
C THR A 548 54.20 9.42 3.09
N SER A 549 53.72 10.59 3.53
CA SER A 549 53.89 11.84 2.83
C SER A 549 55.39 12.11 2.74
N SER A 550 56.00 11.68 1.64
CA SER A 550 57.34 12.13 1.26
C SER A 550 57.19 13.61 0.93
N SER A 551 57.44 14.45 1.93
CA SER A 551 57.48 15.90 1.81
C SER A 551 58.36 16.26 0.61
N PRO A 552 57.83 16.89 -0.46
CA PRO A 552 58.69 17.47 -1.47
C PRO A 552 59.39 18.67 -0.83
N SER A 553 60.71 18.55 -0.66
CA SER A 553 61.56 19.66 -0.25
C SER A 553 61.42 20.81 -1.26
N SER A 554 60.62 21.82 -0.92
CA SER A 554 60.47 23.03 -1.71
C SER A 554 61.70 23.91 -1.55
N SER A 555 62.66 23.79 -2.47
CA SER A 555 63.65 24.84 -2.71
C SER A 555 62.96 26.01 -3.42
N LEU A 556 62.75 27.11 -2.70
CA LEU A 556 62.29 28.39 -3.24
C LEU A 556 63.31 28.97 -4.23
N PRO A 557 62.94 29.28 -5.49
CA PRO A 557 63.73 30.17 -6.33
C PRO A 557 63.40 31.62 -5.99
N SER A 558 64.41 32.33 -5.50
CA SER A 558 64.38 33.77 -5.22
C SER A 558 64.16 34.54 -6.54
N ARG A 559 62.97 35.15 -6.70
CA ARG A 559 62.63 35.97 -7.87
C ARG A 559 62.92 37.44 -7.56
N ARG A 560 64.04 37.94 -8.10
CA ARG A 560 64.37 39.37 -8.18
C ARG A 560 63.31 40.12 -8.98
N LEU A 561 62.66 41.09 -8.36
CA LEU A 561 61.95 42.16 -9.05
C LEU A 561 62.98 43.08 -9.73
N LYS A 562 62.89 43.19 -11.06
CA LYS A 562 63.48 44.31 -11.80
C LYS A 562 62.40 45.40 -11.90
N SER A 563 62.78 46.57 -11.43
CA SER A 563 62.17 47.86 -11.73
C SER A 563 62.32 48.19 -13.21
N ASP A 564 61.25 48.65 -13.83
CA ASP A 564 61.24 49.74 -14.82
C ASP A 564 59.98 50.59 -14.59
#